data_AF-A0A8T7MM34-F1
#
_entry.id   AF-A0A8T7MM34-F1
#
_cell.length_a   1.000
_cell.length_b   1.000
_cell.length_c   1.000
_cell.angle_alpha   90.00
_cell.angle_beta   90.00
_cell.angle_gamma   90.00
#
_symmetry.space_group_name_H-M   'P 1'
#
loop_
_entity.id
_entity.type
_entity.pdbx_description
1 polymer ?
#
loop_
_entity_poly.entity_id
_entity_poly.type
_entity_poly.pdbx_seq_one_letter_code
_entity_poly.pdbx_strand_id
1 'polypeptide(L)'
;MTNLDSANSDNITLPKNEYHQCSQKMLRCAAMSDRGRRESVLTRLPSNITTRISEGNTSSVHVFNIVQSCSQFFGGIDQLVIALYEVEGDTKEWFELENYLRPFALNRQVIPTAILESSQPPLRPPEQPQGHTNTGSGPQFNIGSQQAGRDINQGNTINAQGSQGFINQPSGPITQHFGAPPTVYNAPVHINNTYNQPKGDVNLSGDTFNMTGNFQGAILNIKSTLNHTIQSIGAIPNAQPSDKEQLTALITQLNELLQQVPSDKSAEAQKVAKRADELVIEVTAKELDAEVVESKGNLLLKAAQNIGGALPAVLPVVQQIITFIGKFL
;
A
#
# COMPACT_ATOMS: atom_id res chain seq x y z
N MET A 1 10.06 -3.32 3.92
CA MET A 1 9.08 -2.31 3.49
C MET A 1 8.08 -1.99 4.59
N THR A 2 8.44 -0.92 5.28
CA THR A 2 7.85 -0.25 6.43
C THR A 2 6.46 0.32 6.12
N ASN A 3 5.41 -0.07 6.87
CA ASN A 3 4.22 0.75 7.13
C ASN A 3 3.45 0.16 8.32
N LEU A 4 3.33 0.90 9.42
CA LEU A 4 2.28 1.89 9.71
C LEU A 4 0.94 1.17 10.03
N ASP A 5 0.85 0.80 11.30
CA ASP A 5 -0.23 0.10 12.00
C ASP A 5 -1.58 0.82 11.90
N SER A 6 -2.68 0.10 11.68
CA SER A 6 -4.04 0.57 12.01
C SER A 6 -4.50 -0.04 13.34
N ALA A 7 -3.95 0.45 14.44
CA ALA A 7 -4.70 0.63 15.69
C ALA A 7 -3.96 1.76 16.40
N ASN A 8 -4.54 2.97 16.31
CA ASN A 8 -3.80 4.22 16.45
C ASN A 8 -2.76 4.40 15.33
N SER A 9 -3.19 4.37 14.06
CA SER A 9 -2.34 4.86 12.98
C SER A 9 -2.06 6.32 13.30
N ASP A 10 -0.87 6.59 13.82
CA ASP A 10 -0.39 7.94 14.07
C ASP A 10 -0.27 8.61 12.70
N ASN A 11 -1.40 9.13 12.22
CA ASN A 11 -1.50 9.69 10.89
C ASN A 11 -0.49 10.81 10.79
N ILE A 12 0.39 10.70 9.78
CA ILE A 12 1.42 11.67 9.52
C ILE A 12 0.73 13.01 9.29
N THR A 13 0.84 13.89 10.29
CA THR A 13 0.35 15.25 10.21
C THR A 13 1.53 16.14 9.88
N LEU A 14 1.68 16.44 8.58
CA LEU A 14 2.78 17.27 8.10
C LEU A 14 2.44 18.76 8.36
N PRO A 15 3.27 19.52 9.09
CA PRO A 15 3.01 20.95 9.27
C PRO A 15 3.28 21.71 7.97
N LYS A 16 2.60 22.83 7.76
CA LYS A 16 2.58 23.54 6.47
C LYS A 16 3.97 23.99 5.99
N ASN A 17 4.85 24.32 6.92
CA ASN A 17 6.23 24.70 6.60
C ASN A 17 7.06 23.54 6.01
N GLU A 18 6.64 22.29 6.22
CA GLU A 18 7.34 21.09 5.76
C GLU A 18 6.87 20.60 4.38
N TYR A 19 5.80 21.18 3.82
CA TYR A 19 5.24 20.75 2.53
C TYR A 19 6.28 20.84 1.42
N HIS A 20 6.99 21.97 1.33
CA HIS A 20 8.00 22.16 0.30
C HIS A 20 9.13 21.14 0.41
N GLN A 21 9.65 20.89 1.62
CA GLN A 21 10.73 19.94 1.83
C GLN A 21 10.30 18.49 1.58
N CYS A 22 9.08 18.13 1.97
CA CYS A 22 8.48 16.83 1.64
C CYS A 22 8.38 16.63 0.13
N SER A 23 7.85 17.62 -0.61
CA SER A 23 7.75 17.56 -2.07
C SER A 23 9.10 17.44 -2.77
N GLN A 24 10.12 18.16 -2.29
CA GLN A 24 11.48 18.06 -2.82
C GLN A 24 12.09 16.66 -2.62
N LYS A 25 11.82 16.02 -1.47
CA LYS A 25 12.24 14.63 -1.22
C LYS A 25 11.47 13.64 -2.08
N MET A 26 10.16 13.81 -2.22
CA MET A 26 9.34 12.97 -3.11
C MET A 26 9.83 13.05 -4.56
N LEU A 27 10.21 14.23 -5.06
CA LEU A 27 10.76 14.39 -6.41
C LEU A 27 12.08 13.64 -6.66
N ARG A 28 12.75 13.14 -5.62
CA ARG A 28 13.91 12.26 -5.78
C ARG A 28 13.50 10.82 -6.10
N CYS A 29 12.31 10.39 -5.67
CA CYS A 29 11.75 9.10 -6.03
C CYS A 29 11.37 9.10 -7.51
N ALA A 30 11.80 8.08 -8.24
CA ALA A 30 11.58 7.98 -9.68
C ALA A 30 10.08 7.96 -10.04
N ALA A 31 9.26 7.39 -9.16
CA ALA A 31 7.81 7.33 -9.27
C ALA A 31 7.13 8.70 -9.20
N MET A 32 7.74 9.72 -8.59
CA MET A 32 7.16 11.06 -8.50
C MET A 32 7.81 12.06 -9.46
N SER A 33 9.07 11.84 -9.86
CA SER A 33 9.74 12.69 -10.85
C SER A 33 9.17 12.49 -12.26
N ASP A 34 8.87 11.24 -12.63
CA ASP A 34 8.28 10.89 -13.91
C ASP A 34 6.76 11.11 -13.91
N ARG A 35 6.22 11.66 -15.00
CA ARG A 35 4.78 11.94 -15.08
C ARG A 35 3.95 10.66 -15.12
N GLY A 36 4.31 9.68 -15.94
CA GLY A 36 3.52 8.46 -16.11
C GLY A 36 3.49 7.60 -14.85
N ARG A 37 4.64 7.48 -14.17
CA ARG A 37 4.70 6.78 -12.87
C ARG A 37 3.95 7.54 -11.77
N ARG A 38 3.97 8.87 -11.79
CA ARG A 38 3.21 9.67 -10.81
C ARG A 38 1.72 9.47 -10.97
N GLU A 39 1.20 9.39 -12.20
CA GLU A 39 -0.20 9.02 -12.43
C GLU A 39 -0.52 7.63 -11.84
N SER A 40 0.44 6.68 -11.90
CA SER A 40 0.28 5.37 -11.28
C SER A 40 0.21 5.44 -9.75
N VAL A 41 0.89 6.39 -9.13
CA VAL A 41 0.74 6.66 -7.68
C VAL A 41 -0.63 7.26 -7.40
N LEU A 42 -1.08 8.23 -8.21
CA LEU A 42 -2.37 8.88 -8.03
C LEU A 42 -3.55 7.93 -8.20
N THR A 43 -3.48 6.94 -9.09
CA THR A 43 -4.57 5.96 -9.27
C THR A 43 -4.78 5.04 -8.07
N ARG A 44 -3.81 4.98 -7.15
CA ARG A 44 -3.90 4.22 -5.89
C ARG A 44 -4.43 5.05 -4.72
N LEU A 45 -4.48 6.38 -4.87
CA LEU A 45 -5.04 7.26 -3.85
C LEU A 45 -6.57 7.22 -3.88
N PRO A 46 -7.24 7.38 -2.72
CA PRO A 46 -8.68 7.53 -2.67
C PRO A 46 -9.19 8.71 -3.52
N SER A 47 -10.32 8.50 -4.18
CA SER A 47 -10.90 9.46 -5.14
C SER A 47 -11.26 10.81 -4.51
N ASN A 48 -11.60 10.84 -3.23
CA ASN A 48 -11.87 12.06 -2.48
C ASN A 48 -10.63 12.95 -2.31
N ILE A 49 -9.42 12.37 -2.33
CA ILE A 49 -8.15 13.12 -2.31
C ILE A 49 -7.80 13.56 -3.74
N THR A 50 -7.81 12.63 -4.71
CA THR A 50 -7.33 12.90 -6.07
C THR A 50 -8.14 13.98 -6.78
N THR A 51 -9.45 14.03 -6.57
CA THR A 51 -10.32 15.08 -7.12
C THR A 51 -10.01 16.50 -6.62
N ARG A 52 -9.25 16.64 -5.52
CA ARG A 52 -8.79 17.93 -4.98
C ARG A 52 -7.36 18.28 -5.38
N ILE A 53 -6.66 17.41 -6.10
CA ILE A 53 -5.30 17.69 -6.56
C ILE A 53 -5.40 18.57 -7.80
N SER A 54 -4.88 19.79 -7.70
CA SER A 54 -4.77 20.68 -8.86
C SER A 54 -3.55 20.31 -9.69
N GLU A 55 -3.73 20.15 -11.01
CA GLU A 55 -2.60 19.91 -11.92
C GLU A 55 -1.63 21.10 -11.88
N GLY A 56 -0.33 20.78 -11.89
CA GLY A 56 0.74 21.78 -11.95
C GLY A 56 1.43 21.80 -13.31
N ASN A 57 1.87 22.98 -13.75
CA ASN A 57 2.58 23.14 -15.02
C ASN A 57 4.01 22.57 -15.01
N THR A 58 4.53 22.21 -13.83
CA THR A 58 5.83 21.56 -13.66
C THR A 58 5.69 20.38 -12.69
N SER A 59 6.59 19.38 -12.78
CA SER A 59 6.61 18.26 -11.84
C SER A 59 6.71 18.75 -10.39
N SER A 60 7.51 19.79 -10.12
CA SER A 60 7.64 20.33 -8.77
C SER A 60 6.35 20.93 -8.23
N VAL A 61 5.64 21.73 -9.03
CA VAL A 61 4.37 22.33 -8.63
C VAL A 61 3.30 21.24 -8.46
N HIS A 62 3.27 20.25 -9.34
CA HIS A 62 2.30 19.18 -9.24
C HIS A 62 2.52 18.32 -7.99
N VAL A 63 3.76 17.91 -7.70
CA VAL A 63 4.08 17.15 -6.47
C VAL A 63 3.80 17.97 -5.21
N PHE A 64 4.01 19.29 -5.24
CA PHE A 64 3.60 20.17 -4.15
C PHE A 64 2.09 20.16 -3.92
N ASN A 65 1.30 20.30 -4.98
CA ASN A 65 -0.16 20.25 -4.88
C ASN A 65 -0.66 18.89 -4.37
N ILE A 66 -0.01 17.79 -4.76
CA ILE A 66 -0.32 16.43 -4.26
C ILE A 66 -0.12 16.37 -2.73
N VAL A 67 1.05 16.78 -2.24
CA VAL A 67 1.36 16.78 -0.79
C VAL A 67 0.40 17.68 -0.02
N GLN A 68 0.17 18.89 -0.54
CA GLN A 68 -0.76 19.85 0.06
C GLN A 68 -2.18 19.27 0.15
N SER A 69 -2.72 18.70 -0.92
CA SER A 69 -4.07 18.11 -0.91
C SER A 69 -4.14 16.92 0.04
N CYS A 70 -3.16 16.01 0.02
CA CYS A 70 -3.13 14.85 0.92
C CYS A 70 -3.09 15.27 2.40
N SER A 71 -2.36 16.34 2.74
CA SER A 71 -2.28 16.84 4.12
C SER A 71 -3.59 17.43 4.68
N GLN A 72 -4.58 17.71 3.82
CA GLN A 72 -5.90 18.19 4.24
C GLN A 72 -6.82 17.06 4.70
N PHE A 73 -6.46 15.80 4.44
CA PHE A 73 -7.23 14.63 4.82
C PHE A 73 -6.54 13.89 5.95
N PHE A 74 -7.34 13.41 6.90
CA PHE A 74 -6.85 12.57 7.97
C PHE A 74 -6.25 11.27 7.39
N GLY A 75 -4.95 11.06 7.60
CA GLY A 75 -4.21 9.92 7.05
C GLY A 75 -3.89 10.03 5.56
N GLY A 76 -4.14 11.18 4.92
CA GLY A 76 -3.89 11.34 3.49
C GLY A 76 -2.40 11.27 3.13
N ILE A 77 -1.51 11.74 4.02
CA ILE A 77 -0.06 11.60 3.81
C ILE A 77 0.38 10.14 3.91
N ASP A 78 -0.15 9.38 4.87
CA ASP A 78 0.11 7.94 4.98
C ASP A 78 -0.31 7.17 3.72
N GLN A 79 -1.50 7.48 3.19
CA GLN A 79 -2.00 6.88 1.95
C GLN A 79 -1.10 7.23 0.76
N LEU A 80 -0.61 8.47 0.67
CA LEU A 80 0.35 8.88 -0.35
C LEU A 80 1.68 8.14 -0.24
N VAL A 81 2.18 7.96 0.98
CA VAL A 81 3.41 7.22 1.29
C VAL A 81 3.26 5.75 0.88
N ILE A 82 2.16 5.09 1.24
CA ILE A 82 1.85 3.70 0.84
C ILE A 82 1.74 3.59 -0.69
N ALA A 83 0.98 4.46 -1.34
CA ALA A 83 0.78 4.43 -2.78
C ALA A 83 2.09 4.67 -3.56
N LEU A 84 2.92 5.60 -3.08
CA LEU A 84 4.23 5.87 -3.66
C LEU A 84 5.13 4.65 -3.56
N TYR A 85 5.18 4.07 -2.38
CA TYR A 85 5.97 2.90 -2.06
C TYR A 85 5.67 1.68 -2.94
N GLU A 86 4.39 1.40 -3.22
CA GLU A 86 3.98 0.32 -4.13
C GLU A 86 4.49 0.50 -5.57
N VAL A 87 4.67 1.76 -6.01
CA VAL A 87 5.14 2.08 -7.36
C VAL A 87 6.66 2.24 -7.42
N GLU A 88 7.26 2.75 -6.36
CA GLU A 88 8.70 3.04 -6.27
C GLU A 88 9.51 1.77 -5.96
N GLY A 89 9.07 0.98 -4.99
CA GLY A 89 9.82 -0.16 -4.47
C GLY A 89 10.85 0.21 -3.37
N ASP A 90 11.75 -0.73 -3.07
CA ASP A 90 12.83 -0.58 -2.08
C ASP A 90 14.01 0.19 -2.67
N THR A 91 13.82 1.48 -2.96
CA THR A 91 14.91 2.35 -3.46
C THR A 91 15.58 3.11 -2.33
N LYS A 92 16.82 3.57 -2.57
CA LYS A 92 17.54 4.40 -1.60
C LYS A 92 16.76 5.69 -1.31
N GLU A 93 16.20 6.28 -2.36
CA GLU A 93 15.43 7.52 -2.32
C GLU A 93 14.14 7.33 -1.51
N TRP A 94 13.50 6.16 -1.61
CA TRP A 94 12.38 5.78 -0.75
C TRP A 94 12.76 5.78 0.74
N PHE A 95 13.85 5.12 1.12
CA PHE A 95 14.30 5.10 2.53
C PHE A 95 14.65 6.50 3.06
N GLU A 96 15.21 7.39 2.23
CA GLU A 96 15.48 8.78 2.61
C GLU A 96 14.21 9.61 2.86
N LEU A 97 13.14 9.31 2.12
CA LEU A 97 11.83 9.92 2.32
C LEU A 97 11.17 9.37 3.59
N GLU A 98 11.18 8.05 3.77
CA GLU A 98 10.59 7.40 4.95
C GLU A 98 11.25 7.87 6.25
N ASN A 99 12.58 7.91 6.30
CA ASN A 99 13.33 8.41 7.45
C ASN A 99 13.02 9.88 7.77
N TYR A 100 12.74 10.68 6.74
CA TYR A 100 12.32 12.08 6.92
C TYR A 100 10.89 12.19 7.47
N LEU A 101 9.98 11.30 7.07
CA LEU A 101 8.59 11.33 7.51
C LEU A 101 8.39 10.71 8.90
N ARG A 102 9.27 9.80 9.32
CA ARG A 102 9.18 9.07 10.60
C ARG A 102 8.98 9.95 11.84
N PRO A 103 9.67 11.09 12.03
CA PRO A 103 9.44 11.96 13.19
C PRO A 103 8.02 12.54 13.24
N PHE A 104 7.38 12.75 12.09
CA PHE A 104 6.01 13.28 12.02
C PHE A 104 4.95 12.23 12.34
N ALA A 105 5.28 10.94 12.20
CA ALA A 105 4.46 9.85 12.72
C ALA A 105 4.59 9.74 14.24
N LEU A 106 5.74 10.07 14.83
CA LEU A 106 6.00 9.87 16.27
C LEU A 106 5.65 11.09 17.16
N ASN A 107 5.58 12.30 16.60
CA ASN A 107 5.47 13.53 17.38
C ASN A 107 4.01 13.97 17.64
N ARG A 108 3.22 13.08 18.26
CA ARG A 108 1.94 13.44 18.91
C ARG A 108 2.09 13.23 20.40
N GLN A 109 2.49 14.29 21.12
CA GLN A 109 2.12 14.37 22.53
C GLN A 109 0.60 14.34 22.60
N VAL A 110 0.08 13.34 23.29
CA VAL A 110 -1.32 13.16 23.66
C VAL A 110 -1.80 14.49 24.25
N ILE A 111 -2.53 15.30 23.49
CA ILE A 111 -3.39 16.31 24.11
C ILE A 111 -4.48 15.48 24.79
N PRO A 112 -4.59 15.49 26.13
CA PRO A 112 -5.59 14.70 26.82
C PRO A 112 -6.97 15.12 26.30
N THR A 113 -7.75 14.16 25.81
CA THR A 113 -9.12 14.34 25.30
C THR A 113 -10.13 14.74 26.40
N ALA A 114 -9.66 15.24 27.55
CA ALA A 114 -10.51 15.82 28.55
C ALA A 114 -10.73 17.31 28.22
N ILE A 115 -11.99 17.74 28.17
CA ILE A 115 -12.48 19.10 27.88
C ILE A 115 -12.81 19.34 26.40
N LEU A 116 -13.86 18.68 25.87
CA LEU A 116 -14.71 19.24 24.80
C LEU A 116 -16.07 18.53 24.66
N GLU A 117 -16.65 18.05 25.78
CA GLU A 117 -17.97 17.42 25.80
C GLU A 117 -18.90 18.12 26.80
N SER A 118 -19.23 19.40 26.55
CA SER A 118 -20.33 20.09 27.25
C SER A 118 -20.86 21.35 26.56
N SER A 119 -20.80 21.47 25.23
CA SER A 119 -21.32 22.64 24.54
C SER A 119 -22.02 22.31 23.22
N GLN A 120 -23.06 21.48 23.30
CA GLN A 120 -24.14 21.50 22.29
C GLN A 120 -25.31 22.33 22.85
N PRO A 121 -25.67 23.46 22.22
CA PRO A 121 -26.92 24.13 22.53
C PRO A 121 -28.12 23.27 22.10
N PRO A 122 -29.26 23.35 22.81
CA PRO A 122 -30.40 22.48 22.57
C PRO A 122 -30.98 22.65 21.15
N LEU A 123 -31.28 21.51 20.52
CA LEU A 123 -31.92 21.38 19.22
C LEU A 123 -33.26 22.15 19.20
N ARG A 124 -33.40 23.09 18.26
CA ARG A 124 -34.71 23.65 17.90
C ARG A 124 -35.50 22.67 17.03
N PRO A 125 -36.84 22.61 17.14
CA PRO A 125 -37.68 21.81 16.27
C PRO A 125 -37.63 22.28 14.80
N PRO A 126 -37.90 21.38 13.84
CA PRO A 126 -37.86 21.70 12.41
C PRO A 126 -39.03 22.62 12.01
N GLU A 127 -38.70 23.78 11.44
CA GLU A 127 -39.65 24.65 10.72
C GLU A 127 -40.11 23.98 9.42
N GLN A 128 -41.42 24.02 9.19
CA GLN A 128 -42.06 23.54 7.96
C GLN A 128 -41.65 24.41 6.76
N PRO A 129 -41.35 23.82 5.59
CA PRO A 129 -41.02 24.59 4.40
C PRO A 129 -42.28 25.26 3.82
N GLN A 130 -42.33 26.59 3.91
CA GLN A 130 -43.26 27.41 3.13
C GLN A 130 -42.84 27.43 1.66
N GLY A 131 -43.81 27.16 0.78
CA GLY A 131 -43.61 27.10 -0.66
C GLY A 131 -43.30 28.46 -1.26
N HIS A 132 -42.30 28.49 -2.14
CA HIS A 132 -42.05 29.61 -3.05
C HIS A 132 -42.28 29.14 -4.49
N THR A 133 -43.31 29.68 -5.12
CA THR A 133 -43.50 29.69 -6.56
C THR A 133 -42.48 30.65 -7.18
N ASN A 134 -41.69 30.18 -8.15
CA ASN A 134 -40.83 31.06 -8.94
C ASN A 134 -41.22 30.96 -10.42
N THR A 135 -41.98 31.95 -10.86
CA THR A 135 -42.27 32.28 -12.26
C THR A 135 -41.17 33.22 -12.75
N GLY A 136 -40.32 32.77 -13.68
CA GLY A 136 -39.22 33.58 -14.20
C GLY A 136 -38.79 33.18 -15.60
N SER A 137 -39.39 33.81 -16.60
CA SER A 137 -39.08 33.73 -18.03
C SER A 137 -37.74 34.40 -18.38
N GLY A 138 -36.96 33.82 -19.30
CA GLY A 138 -35.76 34.45 -19.89
C GLY A 138 -35.07 33.57 -20.95
N PRO A 139 -34.34 34.14 -21.94
CA PRO A 139 -34.67 33.97 -23.36
C PRO A 139 -33.89 32.89 -24.13
N GLN A 140 -34.53 32.40 -25.20
CA GLN A 140 -33.99 31.50 -26.22
C GLN A 140 -32.81 32.13 -26.99
N PHE A 141 -31.68 31.44 -27.03
CA PHE A 141 -30.60 31.73 -27.96
C PHE A 141 -30.90 31.13 -29.34
N ASN A 142 -30.92 32.03 -30.32
CA ASN A 142 -31.10 31.78 -31.74
C ASN A 142 -29.74 31.40 -32.36
N ILE A 143 -29.58 30.17 -32.86
CA ILE A 143 -28.38 29.75 -33.59
C ILE A 143 -28.67 29.92 -35.09
N GLY A 144 -28.21 31.04 -35.63
CA GLY A 144 -28.20 31.32 -37.06
C GLY A 144 -27.14 30.49 -37.78
N SER A 145 -27.59 29.83 -38.84
CA SER A 145 -26.79 29.18 -39.88
C SER A 145 -26.04 30.21 -40.73
N GLN A 146 -24.73 30.02 -40.92
CA GLN A 146 -24.01 30.57 -42.07
C GLN A 146 -23.07 29.53 -42.66
N GLN A 147 -23.38 29.16 -43.90
CA GLN A 147 -22.47 28.56 -44.87
C GLN A 147 -21.48 29.63 -45.37
N ALA A 148 -20.22 29.24 -45.64
CA ALA A 148 -19.55 29.39 -46.95
C ALA A 148 -18.01 29.41 -46.82
N GLY A 149 -17.41 28.37 -47.40
CA GLY A 149 -16.22 28.40 -48.26
C GLY A 149 -14.97 29.17 -47.84
N ARG A 150 -13.92 28.45 -47.45
CA ARG A 150 -12.53 28.74 -47.87
C ARG A 150 -11.74 27.46 -48.09
N ASP A 151 -11.18 27.34 -49.28
CA ASP A 151 -10.06 26.46 -49.62
C ASP A 151 -8.87 26.69 -48.69
N ILE A 152 -8.29 25.62 -48.16
CA ILE A 152 -6.94 25.64 -47.58
C ILE A 152 -6.15 24.47 -48.17
N ASN A 153 -5.20 24.84 -49.02
CA ASN A 153 -4.19 23.96 -49.58
C ASN A 153 -3.24 23.43 -48.49
N GLN A 154 -2.88 22.16 -48.67
CA GLN A 154 -1.71 21.40 -48.22
C GLN A 154 -0.68 22.09 -47.31
N GLY A 155 -0.40 21.41 -46.20
CA GLY A 155 0.91 21.38 -45.54
C GLY A 155 1.00 22.15 -44.21
N ASN A 156 0.64 21.51 -43.10
CA ASN A 156 1.44 21.45 -41.86
C ASN A 156 0.67 20.88 -40.67
N THR A 157 1.33 19.97 -39.94
CA THR A 157 1.19 19.61 -38.51
C THR A 157 -0.23 19.45 -37.93
N ILE A 158 -0.58 18.20 -37.60
CA ILE A 158 -1.70 17.86 -36.73
C ILE A 158 -1.39 18.34 -35.31
N ASN A 159 -2.04 19.42 -34.88
CA ASN A 159 -2.12 19.83 -33.48
C ASN A 159 -3.33 19.16 -32.83
N ALA A 160 -3.10 18.19 -31.95
CA ALA A 160 -4.14 17.40 -31.28
C ALA A 160 -4.67 18.06 -30.00
N GLN A 161 -5.01 19.35 -30.05
CA GLN A 161 -5.79 20.03 -29.00
C GLN A 161 -7.07 20.58 -29.62
N GLY A 162 -8.11 19.75 -29.67
CA GLY A 162 -9.43 20.21 -30.10
C GLY A 162 -10.53 19.17 -30.32
N SER A 163 -10.23 17.87 -30.47
CA SER A 163 -11.30 16.88 -30.68
C SER A 163 -11.79 16.26 -29.37
N GLN A 164 -12.52 17.04 -28.55
CA GLN A 164 -13.53 16.45 -27.68
C GLN A 164 -14.85 16.36 -28.45
N GLY A 165 -15.05 15.23 -29.12
CA GLY A 165 -16.30 14.88 -29.77
C GLY A 165 -16.64 13.43 -29.45
N PHE A 166 -17.69 13.25 -28.64
CA PHE A 166 -18.59 12.09 -28.57
C PHE A 166 -18.06 10.77 -29.15
N ILE A 167 -17.40 9.96 -28.31
CA ILE A 167 -17.27 8.52 -28.60
C ILE A 167 -18.43 7.82 -27.91
N ASN A 168 -19.39 7.40 -28.73
CA ASN A 168 -20.40 6.39 -28.38
C ASN A 168 -19.69 5.19 -27.72
N GLN A 169 -19.97 4.93 -26.44
CA GLN A 169 -19.58 3.67 -25.81
C GLN A 169 -20.55 2.57 -26.29
N PRO A 170 -20.10 1.53 -27.01
CA PRO A 170 -20.92 0.35 -27.18
C PRO A 170 -20.98 -0.42 -25.87
N SER A 171 -22.19 -0.60 -25.34
CA SER A 171 -22.49 -1.53 -24.25
C SER A 171 -22.30 -2.97 -24.75
N GLY A 172 -21.11 -3.52 -24.56
CA GLY A 172 -20.79 -4.91 -24.89
C GLY A 172 -19.38 -5.31 -24.41
N PRO A 173 -19.12 -6.61 -24.21
CA PRO A 173 -17.83 -7.09 -23.76
C PRO A 173 -16.72 -6.74 -24.77
N ILE A 174 -15.67 -6.08 -24.29
CA ILE A 174 -14.48 -5.75 -25.07
C ILE A 174 -13.64 -7.03 -25.21
N THR A 175 -13.65 -7.64 -26.39
CA THR A 175 -12.73 -8.73 -26.73
C THR A 175 -11.47 -8.12 -27.36
N GLN A 176 -10.37 -8.07 -26.60
CA GLN A 176 -9.08 -7.61 -27.10
C GLN A 176 -8.37 -8.78 -27.80
N HIS A 177 -8.28 -8.73 -29.13
CA HIS A 177 -7.60 -9.76 -29.92
C HIS A 177 -6.10 -9.45 -29.96
N PHE A 178 -5.29 -10.25 -29.25
CA PHE A 178 -3.85 -10.20 -29.37
C PHE A 178 -3.41 -10.91 -30.65
N GLY A 179 -2.64 -10.21 -31.49
CA GLY A 179 -2.04 -10.79 -32.70
C GLY A 179 -1.03 -11.89 -32.39
N ALA A 180 -0.79 -12.76 -33.36
CA ALA A 180 0.13 -13.89 -33.22
C ALA A 180 1.54 -13.44 -32.79
N PRO A 181 2.22 -14.20 -31.91
CA PRO A 181 3.56 -13.85 -31.46
C PRO A 181 4.55 -13.86 -32.63
N PRO A 182 5.53 -12.94 -32.65
CA PRO A 182 6.57 -12.95 -33.67
C PRO A 182 7.38 -14.25 -33.58
N THR A 183 7.51 -14.94 -34.71
CA THR A 183 8.38 -16.09 -34.87
C THR A 183 9.84 -15.63 -34.73
N VAL A 184 10.47 -15.99 -33.61
CA VAL A 184 11.90 -15.80 -33.41
C VAL A 184 12.65 -16.75 -34.34
N TYR A 185 13.41 -16.18 -35.27
CA TYR A 185 14.28 -16.91 -36.19
C TYR A 185 15.52 -17.39 -35.40
N ASN A 186 15.57 -18.68 -35.07
CA ASN A 186 16.74 -19.30 -34.43
C ASN A 186 17.90 -19.42 -35.43
N ALA A 187 18.93 -18.62 -35.26
CA ALA A 187 20.27 -18.94 -35.78
C ALA A 187 20.96 -19.95 -34.83
N PRO A 188 21.67 -20.97 -35.34
CA PRO A 188 22.34 -21.94 -34.50
C PRO A 188 23.57 -21.33 -33.81
N VAL A 189 23.48 -21.16 -32.49
CA VAL A 189 24.64 -20.92 -31.64
C VAL A 189 25.19 -22.28 -31.21
N HIS A 190 26.40 -22.62 -31.67
CA HIS A 190 27.15 -23.76 -31.14
C HIS A 190 27.70 -23.39 -29.76
N ILE A 191 27.08 -23.92 -28.69
CA ILE A 191 27.63 -23.88 -27.34
C ILE A 191 27.94 -25.32 -26.92
N ASN A 192 29.22 -25.70 -27.01
CA ASN A 192 29.72 -26.90 -26.36
C ASN A 192 29.85 -26.60 -24.86
N ASN A 193 28.87 -27.02 -24.05
CA ASN A 193 29.12 -27.21 -22.63
C ASN A 193 28.36 -28.44 -22.12
N THR A 194 29.15 -29.46 -21.82
CA THR A 194 28.80 -30.71 -21.20
C THR A 194 28.40 -30.48 -19.74
N TYR A 195 27.11 -30.59 -19.41
CA TYR A 195 26.67 -30.95 -18.06
C TYR A 195 25.47 -31.89 -18.13
N ASN A 196 25.66 -33.09 -17.56
CA ASN A 196 24.65 -34.10 -17.33
C ASN A 196 23.47 -33.50 -16.55
N GLN A 197 22.27 -33.52 -17.15
CA GLN A 197 21.01 -33.33 -16.44
C GLN A 197 20.68 -34.58 -15.61
N PRO A 198 20.29 -34.44 -14.34
CA PRO A 198 19.28 -35.31 -13.76
C PRO A 198 17.91 -34.79 -14.20
N LYS A 199 17.23 -35.63 -14.98
CA LYS A 199 15.83 -35.55 -15.34
C LYS A 199 15.00 -35.78 -14.07
N GLY A 200 14.53 -34.70 -13.46
CA GLY A 200 13.60 -34.73 -12.34
C GLY A 200 12.63 -33.57 -12.47
N ASP A 201 11.34 -33.87 -12.47
CA ASP A 201 10.26 -32.88 -12.51
C ASP A 201 10.44 -31.91 -11.34
N VAL A 202 10.84 -30.67 -11.63
CA VAL A 202 10.76 -29.59 -10.65
C VAL A 202 9.30 -29.17 -10.61
N ASN A 203 8.56 -29.82 -9.73
CA ASN A 203 7.22 -29.41 -9.35
C ASN A 203 7.37 -28.18 -8.43
N LEU A 204 7.61 -27.01 -9.03
CA LEU A 204 7.33 -25.74 -8.36
C LEU A 204 5.81 -25.67 -8.24
N SER A 205 5.28 -26.01 -7.06
CA SER A 205 3.88 -25.81 -6.70
C SER A 205 3.50 -24.36 -6.93
N GLY A 206 3.01 -24.08 -8.14
CA GLY A 206 2.38 -22.83 -8.51
C GLY A 206 1.02 -22.78 -7.81
N ASP A 207 1.01 -22.26 -6.60
CA ASP A 207 -0.23 -21.81 -5.96
C ASP A 207 -0.94 -20.88 -6.94
N THR A 208 -2.05 -21.36 -7.50
CA THR A 208 -2.88 -20.60 -8.43
C THR A 208 -3.68 -19.61 -7.59
N PHE A 209 -3.21 -18.36 -7.51
CA PHE A 209 -3.94 -17.27 -6.87
C PHE A 209 -5.10 -16.84 -7.76
N ASN A 210 -6.28 -17.40 -7.46
CA ASN A 210 -7.51 -17.01 -8.13
C ASN A 210 -7.95 -15.62 -7.62
N MET A 211 -7.63 -14.58 -8.40
CA MET A 211 -7.92 -13.19 -8.06
C MET A 211 -9.27 -12.77 -8.65
N THR A 212 -10.37 -13.18 -8.00
CA THR A 212 -11.68 -12.54 -8.21
C THR A 212 -12.31 -12.20 -6.84
N GLY A 213 -12.48 -10.91 -6.56
CA GLY A 213 -13.24 -10.38 -5.40
C GLY A 213 -12.46 -10.08 -4.11
N ASN A 214 -12.45 -8.79 -3.74
CA ASN A 214 -12.14 -8.16 -2.44
C ASN A 214 -11.11 -8.81 -1.48
N PHE A 215 -9.93 -8.17 -1.39
CA PHE A 215 -8.97 -8.13 -0.24
C PHE A 215 -8.05 -9.33 0.08
N GLN A 216 -7.45 -9.97 -0.93
CA GLN A 216 -6.34 -10.92 -0.73
C GLN A 216 -4.98 -10.28 -0.36
N GLY A 217 -4.84 -8.95 -0.41
CA GLY A 217 -3.56 -8.28 -0.10
C GLY A 217 -3.10 -8.49 1.35
N ALA A 218 -4.04 -8.58 2.30
CA ALA A 218 -3.68 -8.73 3.70
C ALA A 218 -3.14 -10.13 4.04
N ILE A 219 -3.74 -11.16 3.45
CA ILE A 219 -3.35 -12.57 3.61
C ILE A 219 -2.04 -12.86 2.89
N LEU A 220 -1.82 -12.30 1.69
CA LEU A 220 -0.54 -12.38 0.98
C LEU A 220 0.61 -11.83 1.84
N ASN A 221 0.37 -10.73 2.57
CA ASN A 221 1.39 -10.11 3.41
C ASN A 221 1.76 -10.99 4.63
N ILE A 222 0.78 -11.66 5.27
CA ILE A 222 1.03 -12.59 6.39
C ILE A 222 1.91 -13.76 5.92
N LYS A 223 1.52 -14.42 4.82
CA LYS A 223 2.26 -15.56 4.27
C LYS A 223 3.68 -15.16 3.86
N SER A 224 3.83 -14.01 3.20
CA SER A 224 5.15 -13.51 2.81
C SER A 224 6.04 -13.21 4.02
N THR A 225 5.48 -12.54 5.04
CA THR A 225 6.21 -12.19 6.27
C THR A 225 6.68 -13.46 6.99
N LEU A 226 5.79 -14.44 7.22
CA LEU A 226 6.17 -15.64 7.96
C LEU A 226 7.06 -16.60 7.14
N ASN A 227 6.95 -16.60 5.81
CA ASN A 227 7.91 -17.30 4.96
C ASN A 227 9.32 -16.69 5.05
N HIS A 228 9.42 -15.35 5.07
CA HIS A 228 10.68 -14.66 5.34
C HIS A 228 11.23 -15.02 6.72
N THR A 229 10.36 -15.06 7.73
CA THR A 229 10.71 -15.51 9.08
C THR A 229 11.28 -16.93 9.07
N ILE A 230 10.62 -17.89 8.40
CA ILE A 230 11.09 -19.28 8.27
C ILE A 230 12.47 -19.34 7.60
N GLN A 231 12.69 -18.56 6.54
CA GLN A 231 13.99 -18.49 5.88
C GLN A 231 15.08 -17.95 6.82
N SER A 232 14.74 -16.96 7.66
CA SER A 232 15.65 -16.35 8.63
C SER A 232 16.07 -17.29 9.75
N ILE A 233 15.23 -18.28 10.13
CA ILE A 233 15.58 -19.31 11.13
C ILE A 233 16.86 -20.07 10.73
N GLY A 234 17.07 -20.28 9.43
CA GLY A 234 18.30 -20.91 8.91
C GLY A 234 19.57 -20.16 9.32
N ALA A 235 19.49 -18.84 9.49
CA ALA A 235 20.61 -17.96 9.82
C ALA A 235 20.89 -17.84 11.33
N ILE A 236 20.08 -18.44 12.22
CA ILE A 236 20.31 -18.36 13.67
C ILE A 236 21.69 -18.98 14.01
N PRO A 237 22.60 -18.20 14.63
CA PRO A 237 23.91 -18.70 15.02
C PRO A 237 23.79 -19.72 16.16
N ASN A 238 24.64 -20.75 16.14
CA ASN A 238 24.79 -21.75 17.21
C ASN A 238 23.55 -22.60 17.58
N ALA A 239 22.39 -22.41 16.93
CA ALA A 239 21.21 -23.25 17.11
C ALA A 239 21.39 -24.64 16.49
N GLN A 240 20.96 -25.69 17.20
CA GLN A 240 21.01 -27.06 16.68
C GLN A 240 20.00 -27.25 15.55
N PRO A 241 20.22 -28.19 14.61
CA PRO A 241 19.26 -28.48 13.54
C PRO A 241 17.85 -28.79 14.06
N SER A 242 17.74 -29.53 15.17
CA SER A 242 16.47 -29.83 15.83
C SER A 242 15.76 -28.57 16.35
N ASP A 243 16.52 -27.58 16.81
CA ASP A 243 15.94 -26.35 17.33
C ASP A 243 15.36 -25.49 16.20
N LYS A 244 16.07 -25.44 15.06
CA LYS A 244 15.62 -24.76 13.85
C LYS A 244 14.37 -25.41 13.29
N GLU A 245 14.31 -26.75 13.28
CA GLU A 245 13.14 -27.51 12.85
C GLU A 245 11.92 -27.24 13.75
N GLN A 246 12.11 -27.28 15.08
CA GLN A 246 11.04 -27.01 16.03
C GLN A 246 10.51 -25.57 15.93
N LEU A 247 11.39 -24.57 15.81
CA LEU A 247 10.96 -23.18 15.61
C LEU A 247 10.24 -23.00 14.26
N THR A 248 10.72 -23.66 13.21
CA THR A 248 10.07 -23.65 11.88
C THR A 248 8.67 -24.23 11.94
N ALA A 249 8.48 -25.34 12.67
CA ALA A 249 7.16 -25.94 12.87
C ALA A 249 6.22 -24.99 13.60
N LEU A 250 6.69 -24.32 14.66
CA LEU A 250 5.87 -23.34 15.41
C LEU A 250 5.47 -22.13 14.57
N ILE A 251 6.39 -21.59 13.76
CA ILE A 251 6.08 -20.47 12.85
C ILE A 251 5.14 -20.91 11.71
N THR A 252 5.27 -22.14 11.23
CA THR A 252 4.36 -22.72 10.23
C THR A 252 2.95 -22.86 10.81
N GLN A 253 2.83 -23.39 12.02
CA GLN A 253 1.55 -23.49 12.73
C GLN A 253 0.93 -22.11 12.99
N LEU A 254 1.74 -21.11 13.36
CA LEU A 254 1.28 -19.73 13.50
C LEU A 254 0.74 -19.19 12.17
N ASN A 255 1.41 -19.44 11.04
CA ASN A 255 0.97 -19.02 9.72
C ASN A 255 -0.39 -19.64 9.34
N GLU A 256 -0.55 -20.95 9.55
CA GLU A 256 -1.80 -21.66 9.28
C GLU A 256 -2.98 -21.14 10.12
N LEU A 257 -2.72 -20.80 11.39
CA LEU A 257 -3.73 -20.19 12.26
C LEU A 257 -4.08 -18.78 11.77
N LEU A 258 -3.09 -17.92 11.50
CA LEU A 258 -3.35 -16.54 11.10
C LEU A 258 -4.10 -16.41 9.76
N GLN A 259 -4.05 -17.44 8.90
CA GLN A 259 -4.87 -17.51 7.68
C GLN A 259 -6.36 -17.76 7.95
N GLN A 260 -6.71 -18.26 9.13
CA GLN A 260 -8.10 -18.49 9.55
C GLN A 260 -8.73 -17.26 10.21
N VAL A 261 -7.97 -16.19 10.39
CA VAL A 261 -8.47 -14.97 11.03
C VAL A 261 -9.51 -14.30 10.12
N PRO A 262 -10.69 -13.94 10.66
CA PRO A 262 -11.70 -13.18 9.93
C PRO A 262 -11.14 -11.90 9.26
N SER A 263 -11.69 -11.51 8.11
CA SER A 263 -11.16 -10.39 7.33
C SER A 263 -11.20 -9.05 8.05
N ASP A 264 -12.17 -8.84 8.95
CA ASP A 264 -12.30 -7.69 9.85
C ASP A 264 -11.23 -7.66 10.97
N LYS A 265 -10.47 -8.75 11.13
CA LYS A 265 -9.34 -8.91 12.06
C LYS A 265 -7.99 -9.14 11.38
N SER A 266 -7.96 -8.99 10.05
CA SER A 266 -6.75 -9.22 9.24
C SER A 266 -5.59 -8.28 9.61
N ALA A 267 -5.89 -7.04 10.00
CA ALA A 267 -4.89 -6.07 10.44
C ALA A 267 -4.17 -6.53 11.72
N GLU A 268 -4.91 -7.04 12.71
CA GLU A 268 -4.33 -7.55 13.94
C GLU A 268 -3.54 -8.85 13.71
N ALA A 269 -3.99 -9.72 12.79
CA ALA A 269 -3.23 -10.91 12.38
C ALA A 269 -1.89 -10.56 11.74
N GLN A 270 -1.84 -9.54 10.89
CA GLN A 270 -0.59 -9.03 10.32
C GLN A 270 0.38 -8.53 11.39
N LYS A 271 -0.13 -7.87 12.44
CA LYS A 271 0.72 -7.44 13.56
C LYS A 271 1.35 -8.64 14.25
N VAL A 272 0.59 -9.72 14.49
CA VAL A 272 1.15 -10.95 15.06
C VAL A 272 2.28 -11.51 14.18
N ALA A 273 2.05 -11.59 12.86
CA ALA A 273 3.06 -12.06 11.92
C ALA A 273 4.34 -11.20 11.94
N LYS A 274 4.19 -9.87 11.90
CA LYS A 274 5.31 -8.92 11.94
C LYS A 274 6.09 -8.99 13.26
N ARG A 275 5.40 -9.09 14.40
CA ARG A 275 6.08 -9.22 15.71
C ARG A 275 6.81 -10.56 15.85
N ALA A 276 6.28 -11.63 15.25
CA ALA A 276 6.97 -12.91 15.20
C ALA A 276 8.25 -12.82 14.36
N ASP A 277 8.19 -12.17 13.20
CA ASP A 277 9.36 -11.89 12.36
C ASP A 277 10.42 -11.06 13.09
N GLU A 278 10.03 -9.94 13.71
CA GLU A 278 10.94 -9.07 14.48
C GLU A 278 11.65 -9.82 15.63
N LEU A 279 10.94 -10.74 16.29
CA LEU A 279 11.49 -11.57 17.37
C LEU A 279 12.48 -12.62 16.83
N VAL A 280 12.15 -13.28 15.72
CA VAL A 280 13.04 -14.25 15.09
C VAL A 280 14.29 -13.57 14.49
N ILE A 281 14.15 -12.39 13.91
CA ILE A 281 15.31 -11.61 13.42
C ILE A 281 16.24 -11.24 14.57
N GLU A 282 15.71 -10.89 15.74
CA GLU A 282 16.55 -10.60 16.91
C GLU A 282 17.43 -11.78 17.30
N VAL A 283 16.91 -13.01 17.28
CA VAL A 283 17.71 -14.20 17.59
C VAL A 283 18.74 -14.56 16.52
N THR A 284 18.68 -13.94 15.34
CA THR A 284 19.75 -14.05 14.34
C THR A 284 20.88 -13.06 14.56
N ALA A 285 20.74 -12.12 15.49
CA ALA A 285 21.78 -11.16 15.80
C ALA A 285 23.06 -11.85 16.30
N LYS A 286 24.21 -11.25 16.00
CA LYS A 286 25.52 -11.78 16.41
C LYS A 286 25.69 -11.79 17.93
N GLU A 287 25.15 -10.79 18.60
CA GLU A 287 25.12 -10.64 20.05
C GLU A 287 23.66 -10.54 20.46
N LEU A 288 23.19 -11.54 21.19
CA LEU A 288 21.78 -11.64 21.56
C LEU A 288 21.55 -10.87 22.87
N ASP A 289 20.60 -9.93 22.84
CA ASP A 289 20.21 -9.14 24.00
C ASP A 289 18.92 -9.70 24.62
N ALA A 290 19.04 -10.23 25.84
CA ALA A 290 17.92 -10.83 26.56
C ALA A 290 16.77 -9.87 26.84
N GLU A 291 17.07 -8.60 27.14
CA GLU A 291 16.06 -7.58 27.42
C GLU A 291 15.29 -7.23 26.13
N VAL A 292 15.98 -7.16 24.99
CA VAL A 292 15.36 -6.92 23.68
C VAL A 292 14.48 -8.10 23.27
N VAL A 293 14.96 -9.33 23.45
CA VAL A 293 14.19 -10.55 23.15
C VAL A 293 12.94 -10.64 24.03
N GLU A 294 13.05 -10.37 25.33
CA GLU A 294 11.91 -10.36 26.26
C GLU A 294 10.89 -9.28 25.87
N SER A 295 11.36 -8.06 25.58
CA SER A 295 10.51 -6.94 25.15
C SER A 295 9.74 -7.29 23.87
N LYS A 296 10.42 -7.83 22.85
CA LYS A 296 9.79 -8.27 21.60
C LYS A 296 8.83 -9.44 21.81
N GLY A 297 9.15 -10.38 22.69
CA GLY A 297 8.26 -11.47 23.10
C GLY A 297 6.97 -10.95 23.72
N ASN A 298 7.05 -9.96 24.62
CA ASN A 298 5.89 -9.33 25.24
C ASN A 298 5.03 -8.57 24.22
N LEU A 299 5.65 -7.90 23.24
CA LEU A 299 4.92 -7.25 22.14
C LEU A 299 4.17 -8.27 21.26
N LEU A 300 4.80 -9.39 20.92
CA LEU A 300 4.17 -10.49 20.19
C LEU A 300 2.98 -11.07 20.97
N LEU A 301 3.15 -11.32 22.27
CA LEU A 301 2.10 -11.83 23.15
C LEU A 301 0.90 -10.88 23.19
N LYS A 302 1.15 -9.57 23.35
CA LYS A 302 0.09 -8.54 23.35
C LYS A 302 -0.65 -8.48 22.01
N ALA A 303 0.06 -8.62 20.89
CA ALA A 303 -0.57 -8.67 19.56
C ALA A 303 -1.48 -9.91 19.44
N ALA A 304 -1.04 -11.07 19.94
CA ALA A 304 -1.84 -12.30 19.93
C ALA A 304 -3.10 -12.19 20.79
N GLN A 305 -3.03 -11.53 21.95
CA GLN A 305 -4.19 -11.28 22.81
C GLN A 305 -5.28 -10.46 22.12
N ASN A 306 -4.89 -9.48 21.28
CA ASN A 306 -5.85 -8.64 20.56
C ASN A 306 -6.70 -9.41 19.53
N ILE A 307 -6.22 -10.58 19.07
CA ILE A 307 -6.99 -11.48 18.20
C ILE A 307 -7.55 -12.70 18.94
N GLY A 308 -7.26 -12.85 20.23
CA GLY A 308 -7.65 -14.03 21.00
C GLY A 308 -9.16 -14.28 21.06
N GLY A 309 -9.98 -13.23 20.93
CA GLY A 309 -11.44 -13.37 20.83
C GLY A 309 -11.92 -13.94 19.49
N ALA A 310 -11.17 -13.71 18.40
CA ALA A 310 -11.49 -14.23 17.07
C ALA A 310 -10.81 -15.57 16.78
N LEU A 311 -9.61 -15.80 17.33
CA LEU A 311 -8.85 -17.02 17.14
C LEU A 311 -8.04 -17.39 18.40
N PRO A 312 -8.66 -18.04 19.41
CA PRO A 312 -8.03 -18.35 20.70
C PRO A 312 -6.77 -19.22 20.59
N ALA A 313 -6.69 -20.06 19.57
CA ALA A 313 -5.58 -20.99 19.34
C ALA A 313 -4.23 -20.30 19.05
N VAL A 314 -4.22 -19.01 18.68
CA VAL A 314 -2.97 -18.29 18.41
C VAL A 314 -2.14 -18.06 19.67
N LEU A 315 -2.81 -17.75 20.79
CA LEU A 315 -2.13 -17.40 22.04
C LEU A 315 -1.17 -18.50 22.55
N PRO A 316 -1.57 -19.79 22.66
CA PRO A 316 -0.66 -20.83 23.11
C PRO A 316 0.51 -21.08 22.14
N VAL A 317 0.31 -20.94 20.82
CA VAL A 317 1.41 -21.08 19.83
C VAL A 317 2.43 -19.97 20.00
N VAL A 318 1.97 -18.73 20.17
CA VAL A 318 2.84 -17.57 20.44
C VAL A 318 3.63 -17.75 21.74
N GLN A 319 3.00 -18.22 22.81
CA GLN A 319 3.70 -18.52 24.07
C GLN A 319 4.77 -19.59 23.89
N GLN A 320 4.50 -20.64 23.10
CA GLN A 320 5.49 -21.67 22.78
C GLN A 320 6.68 -21.09 22.00
N ILE A 321 6.43 -20.21 21.02
CA ILE A 321 7.50 -19.53 20.27
C ILE A 321 8.39 -18.71 21.22
N ILE A 322 7.80 -17.87 22.07
CA ILE A 322 8.55 -17.01 23.00
C ILE A 322 9.38 -17.87 23.96
N THR A 323 8.75 -18.89 24.57
CA THR A 323 9.43 -19.82 25.48
C THR A 323 10.57 -20.56 24.78
N PHE A 324 10.36 -20.96 23.52
CA PHE A 324 11.35 -21.67 22.73
C PHE A 324 12.55 -20.78 22.42
N ILE A 325 12.31 -19.54 21.99
CA ILE A 325 13.34 -18.54 21.70
C ILE A 325 14.16 -18.18 22.94
N GLY A 326 13.54 -18.17 24.12
CA GLY A 326 14.25 -17.97 25.39
C GLY A 326 15.36 -18.99 25.68
N LYS A 327 15.42 -20.12 24.96
CA LYS A 327 16.50 -21.11 25.07
C LYS A 327 17.80 -20.68 24.37
N PHE A 328 17.74 -19.67 23.50
CA PHE A 328 18.92 -19.14 22.80
C PHE A 328 19.66 -18.06 23.60
N LEU A 329 19.04 -17.56 24.68
CA LEU A 329 19.63 -16.64 25.66
C LEU A 329 20.55 -17.39 26.62
#